data_AF-A0AB73Q5J3-F1
#
_entry.id   AF-A0AB73Q5J3-F1
#
_cell.length_a   1.000
_cell.length_b   1.000
_cell.length_c   1.000
_cell.angle_alpha   90.00
_cell.angle_beta   90.00
_cell.angle_gamma   90.00
#
_symmetry.space_group_name_H-M   'P 1'
#
loop_
_entity.id
_entity.type
_entity.pdbx_description
1 polymer ?
#
loop_
_entity_poly.entity_id
_entity_poly.type
_entity_poly.pdbx_seq_one_letter_code
_entity_poly.pdbx_strand_id
1 'polypeptide(L)'
;MAANAFVRARIDETLKNEAAAVLADMGLTVSDLVRITLTKVAREKALPFDLRIPNELTAKTIANSEKGVDVHKAKDADDLFDKLGI
;
A
#
# COMPACT_ATOMS: atom_id res chain seq x y z
N MET A 1 -0.28 -13.47 31.19
CA MET A 1 -0.46 -12.01 31.20
C MET A 1 -0.43 -11.53 29.77
N ALA A 2 -1.45 -10.83 29.29
CA ALA A 2 -1.36 -10.20 27.96
C ALA A 2 -0.33 -9.06 28.06
N ALA A 3 0.76 -9.16 27.30
CA ALA A 3 1.77 -8.11 27.23
C ALA A 3 1.19 -6.96 26.40
N ASN A 4 0.80 -5.86 27.08
CA ASN A 4 0.31 -4.67 26.39
C ASN A 4 1.49 -3.85 25.86
N ALA A 5 1.42 -3.46 24.58
CA ALA A 5 2.39 -2.60 23.92
C ALA A 5 1.69 -1.35 23.35
N PHE A 6 2.44 -0.25 23.21
CA PHE A 6 1.92 1.02 22.69
C PHE A 6 2.37 1.26 21.27
N VAL A 7 1.46 1.76 20.44
CA VAL A 7 1.78 2.33 19.13
C VAL A 7 1.87 3.84 19.28
N ARG A 8 3.02 4.42 18.93
CA ARG A 8 3.23 5.87 18.90
C ARG A 8 3.67 6.26 17.49
N ALA A 9 2.93 7.16 16.86
CA ALA A 9 3.23 7.68 15.54
C ALA A 9 3.16 9.21 15.57
N ARG A 10 4.12 9.88 14.93
CA ARG A 10 4.03 11.32 14.69
C ARG A 10 3.09 11.55 13.52
N ILE A 11 2.16 12.47 13.68
CA ILE A 11 1.18 12.88 12.67
C ILE A 11 0.97 14.38 12.79
N ASP A 12 0.61 15.02 11.68
CA ASP A 12 0.13 16.39 11.69
C ASP A 12 -1.14 16.52 12.56
N GLU A 13 -1.23 17.62 13.33
CA GLU A 13 -2.34 17.81 14.26
C GLU A 13 -3.67 18.04 13.55
N THR A 14 -3.66 18.79 12.45
CA THR A 14 -4.86 19.06 11.64
C THR A 14 -5.37 17.75 11.04
N LEU A 15 -4.48 16.97 10.42
CA LEU A 15 -4.81 15.67 9.86
C LEU A 15 -5.37 14.69 10.91
N LYS A 16 -4.79 14.67 12.11
CA LYS A 16 -5.28 13.84 13.21
C LYS A 16 -6.70 14.22 13.60
N ASN A 17 -6.98 15.52 13.72
CA ASN A 17 -8.29 16.01 14.13
C ASN A 17 -9.36 15.75 13.07
N GLU A 18 -9.03 15.96 11.80
CA GLU A 18 -9.91 15.61 10.67
C GLU A 18 -10.23 14.11 10.64
N ALA A 19 -9.22 13.26 10.72
CA ALA A 19 -9.41 11.81 10.75
C ALA A 19 -10.23 11.36 11.97
N ALA A 20 -10.01 11.97 13.13
CA ALA A 20 -10.77 11.67 14.34
C ALA A 20 -12.26 12.04 14.20
N ALA A 21 -12.58 13.16 13.55
CA ALA A 21 -13.96 13.56 13.30
C ALA A 21 -14.69 12.55 12.38
N VAL A 22 -14.06 12.19 11.26
CA VAL A 22 -14.63 11.19 10.32
C VAL A 22 -14.83 9.84 10.99
N LEU A 23 -13.89 9.40 11.82
CA LEU A 23 -14.01 8.14 12.56
C LEU A 23 -15.09 8.21 13.63
N ALA A 24 -15.26 9.35 14.30
CA ALA A 24 -16.30 9.55 15.31
C ALA A 24 -17.71 9.43 14.70
N ASP A 25 -17.92 9.91 13.47
CA ASP A 25 -19.18 9.71 12.74
C ASP A 25 -19.48 8.23 12.48
N MET A 26 -18.45 7.38 12.45
CA MET A 26 -18.56 5.92 12.34
C MET A 26 -18.58 5.21 13.71
N GLY A 27 -18.54 5.96 14.82
CA GLY A 27 -18.48 5.42 16.18
C GLY A 27 -17.11 4.82 16.55
N LEU A 28 -16.05 5.21 15.86
CA LEU A 28 -14.69 4.70 16.04
C LEU A 28 -13.75 5.78 16.56
N THR A 29 -12.76 5.38 17.35
CA THR A 29 -11.61 6.23 17.68
C THR A 29 -10.43 5.96 16.75
N VAL A 30 -9.47 6.88 16.71
CA VAL A 30 -8.17 6.66 16.02
C VAL A 30 -7.48 5.39 16.52
N SER A 31 -7.60 5.10 17.82
CA SER A 31 -7.01 3.89 18.40
C SER A 31 -7.72 2.61 17.94
N ASP A 32 -9.04 2.66 17.72
CA ASP A 32 -9.78 1.53 17.14
C ASP A 32 -9.32 1.26 15.71
N LEU A 33 -9.22 2.31 14.89
CA LEU A 33 -8.73 2.18 13.52
C LEU A 33 -7.32 1.56 13.48
N VAL A 34 -6.40 2.05 14.31
CA VAL A 34 -5.02 1.52 14.37
C VAL A 34 -5.02 0.04 14.75
N ARG A 35 -5.80 -0.36 15.75
CA ARG A 35 -5.91 -1.78 16.15
C ARG A 35 -6.48 -2.65 15.04
N ILE A 36 -7.57 -2.23 14.40
CA ILE A 36 -8.21 -2.97 13.31
C ILE A 36 -7.23 -3.14 12.14
N THR A 37 -6.56 -2.06 11.75
CA THR A 37 -5.60 -2.02 10.65
C THR A 37 -4.43 -2.97 10.91
N LEU A 38 -3.80 -2.88 12.09
CA LEU A 38 -2.68 -3.75 12.45
C LEU A 38 -3.10 -5.22 12.56
N THR A 39 -4.31 -5.49 13.04
CA THR A 39 -4.86 -6.85 13.08
C THR A 39 -5.02 -7.43 11.67
N LYS A 40 -5.57 -6.63 10.74
CA LYS A 40 -5.74 -7.04 9.34
C LYS A 40 -4.40 -7.31 8.66
N VAL A 41 -3.42 -6.41 8.82
CA VAL A 41 -2.05 -6.60 8.29
C VAL A 41 -1.41 -7.88 8.84
N ALA A 42 -1.49 -8.09 10.16
CA ALA A 42 -0.90 -9.26 10.79
C ALA A 42 -1.52 -10.57 10.29
N ARG A 43 -2.83 -10.58 10.03
CA ARG A 43 -3.59 -11.73 9.55
C ARG A 43 -3.39 -12.00 8.06
N GLU A 44 -3.49 -10.97 7.22
CA GLU A 44 -3.54 -11.10 5.76
C GLU A 44 -2.17 -10.98 5.10
N LYS A 45 -1.14 -10.54 5.84
CA LYS A 45 0.22 -10.30 5.31
C LYS A 45 0.25 -9.33 4.13
N ALA A 46 -0.75 -8.45 4.05
CA ALA A 46 -0.93 -7.44 3.01
C ALA A 46 -1.36 -6.12 3.63
N LEU A 47 -1.12 -5.02 2.91
CA LEU A 47 -1.65 -3.71 3.31
C LEU A 47 -3.16 -3.65 3.05
N PRO A 48 -3.95 -3.02 3.94
CA PRO A 48 -5.41 -3.04 3.87
C PRO A 48 -5.98 -1.98 2.92
N PHE A 49 -5.14 -1.35 2.12
CA PHE A 49 -5.51 -0.40 1.09
C PHE A 49 -4.78 -0.77 -0.19
N ASP A 50 -5.48 -0.63 -1.31
CA ASP A 50 -4.86 -0.69 -2.62
C ASP A 50 -3.81 0.42 -2.69
N LEU A 51 -2.58 0.10 -3.06
CA LEU A 51 -1.56 1.10 -3.38
C LEU A 51 -1.95 1.74 -4.73
N ARG A 52 -2.95 2.63 -4.72
CA ARG A 52 -3.62 3.12 -5.94
C ARG A 52 -2.81 4.11 -6.75
N ILE A 53 -1.79 4.72 -6.16
CA ILE A 53 -0.99 5.74 -6.83
C ILE A 53 0.39 5.15 -7.07
N PRO A 54 0.68 4.73 -8.32
CA PRO A 54 2.03 4.37 -8.71
C PRO A 54 2.98 5.50 -8.35
N ASN A 55 4.15 5.17 -7.81
CA ASN A 55 5.20 6.17 -7.66
C ASN A 55 5.63 6.70 -9.04
N GLU A 56 6.40 7.79 -9.06
CA GLU A 56 6.82 8.45 -10.30
C GLU A 56 7.46 7.48 -11.31
N LEU A 57 8.32 6.57 -10.83
CA LEU A 57 8.98 5.58 -11.67
C LEU A 57 7.96 4.63 -12.29
N THR A 58 7.08 4.03 -11.49
CA THR A 58 6.06 3.10 -11.97
C THR A 58 5.09 3.78 -12.93
N ALA A 59 4.66 5.01 -12.64
CA ALA A 59 3.79 5.79 -13.52
C ALA A 59 4.47 6.08 -14.87
N LYS A 60 5.74 6.47 -14.85
CA LYS A 60 6.53 6.73 -16.06
C LYS A 60 6.73 5.47 -16.89
N THR A 61 7.05 4.34 -16.26
CA THR A 61 7.21 3.06 -16.95
C THR A 61 5.92 2.64 -17.64
N ILE A 62 4.76 2.72 -16.96
CA ILE A 62 3.45 2.44 -17.56
C ILE A 62 3.20 3.33 -18.78
N ALA A 63 3.37 4.65 -18.64
CA ALA A 63 3.15 5.60 -19.72
C ALA A 63 4.10 5.41 -20.92
N ASN A 64 5.34 4.97 -20.68
CA ASN A 64 6.28 4.62 -21.75
C ASN A 64 5.85 3.35 -22.47
N SER A 65 5.48 2.30 -21.73
CA SER A 65 5.02 1.04 -22.30
C SER A 65 3.74 1.21 -23.13
N GLU A 66 2.78 2.03 -22.68
CA GLU A 66 1.57 2.39 -23.44
C GLU A 66 1.89 3.09 -24.77
N LYS A 67 3.01 3.82 -24.83
CA LYS A 67 3.52 4.47 -26.05
C LYS A 67 4.43 3.57 -26.89
N GLY A 68 4.63 2.31 -26.48
CA GLY A 68 5.54 1.37 -27.14
C GLY A 68 7.02 1.69 -26.93
N VAL A 69 7.36 2.56 -25.97
CA VAL A 69 8.74 2.90 -25.61
C VAL A 69 9.26 1.86 -24.62
N ASP A 70 10.42 1.27 -24.93
CA ASP A 70 11.10 0.27 -24.08
C ASP A 70 10.24 -0.98 -23.79
N VAL A 71 9.48 -1.42 -24.80
CA VAL A 71 8.69 -2.66 -24.75
C VAL A 71 9.43 -3.77 -25.49
N HIS A 72 9.66 -4.89 -24.81
CA HIS A 72 10.36 -6.07 -25.33
C HIS A 72 9.35 -7.20 -25.60
N LYS A 73 9.56 -7.96 -26.67
CA LYS A 73 8.70 -9.10 -27.03
C LYS A 73 9.40 -10.43 -26.75
N ALA A 74 8.64 -11.41 -26.27
CA ALA A 74 9.06 -12.80 -26.17
C ALA A 74 8.10 -13.70 -26.96
N LYS A 75 8.62 -14.80 -27.52
CA LYS A 75 7.85 -15.76 -28.32
C LYS A 75 7.03 -16.71 -27.43
N ASP A 76 7.62 -17.11 -26.32
CA ASP A 76 7.09 -18.05 -25.34
C ASP A 76 7.75 -17.80 -23.97
N ALA A 77 7.45 -18.66 -22.99
CA ALA A 77 7.96 -18.53 -21.63
C ALA A 77 9.49 -18.74 -21.56
N ASP A 78 10.03 -19.68 -22.33
CA ASP A 78 11.46 -20.00 -22.32
C ASP A 78 12.27 -18.80 -22.88
N ASP A 79 11.84 -18.23 -24.01
CA ASP A 79 12.45 -17.01 -24.59
C ASP A 79 12.31 -15.79 -23.66
N LEU A 80 11.25 -15.72 -22.85
CA LEU A 80 11.08 -14.64 -21.86
C LEU A 80 12.10 -14.77 -20.73
N PHE A 81 12.23 -15.96 -20.14
CA PHE A 81 13.15 -16.20 -19.01
C PHE A 81 14.61 -16.03 -19.43
N ASP A 82 14.98 -16.55 -20.61
CA ASP A 82 16.31 -16.34 -21.20
C ASP A 82 16.66 -14.84 -21.35
N LYS A 83 15.70 -14.01 -21.82
CA LYS A 83 15.88 -12.55 -21.95
C LYS A 83 15.95 -11.81 -20.61
N LEU A 84 15.28 -12.34 -19.58
CA LEU A 84 15.30 -11.78 -18.23
C LEU A 84 16.50 -12.25 -17.40
N GLY A 85 17.23 -13.29 -17.85
CA GLY A 85 18.38 -13.85 -17.16
C GLY A 85 18.03 -14.54 -15.84
N ILE A 86 16.81 -15.10 -15.74
CA ILE A 86 16.31 -15.86 -14.58
C ILE A 86 15.89 -17.28 -14.97
#